data_AF-A0A4D7C0E4-F1
#
_entry.id   AF-A0A4D7C0E4-F1
#
_cell.length_a   1.000
_cell.length_b   1.000
_cell.length_c   1.000
_cell.angle_alpha   90.00
_cell.angle_beta   90.00
_cell.angle_gamma   90.00
#
_symmetry.space_group_name_H-M   'P 1'
#
loop_
_entity.id
_entity.type
_entity.pdbx_description
1 polymer ?
#
loop_
_entity_poly.entity_id
_entity_poly.type
_entity_poly.pdbx_seq_one_letter_code
_entity_poly.pdbx_strand_id
1 'polypeptide(L)' 'MLAASVVSDFERIRLTLIEQLCKQGGQPPLVAVKSWLSTEEATVLRVLAKVKAVRASEPVTTAKLTHLANQVRLLLG' A
#
# COMPACT_ATOMS: atom_id res chain seq x y z
N MET A 1 5.19 -19.41 8.34
CA MET A 1 6.13 -18.93 7.30
C MET A 1 5.48 -17.99 6.28
N LEU A 2 4.33 -18.32 5.68
CA LEU A 2 3.69 -17.50 4.63
C LEU A 2 3.14 -16.13 5.09
N ALA A 3 2.72 -15.99 6.34
CA ALA A 3 2.30 -14.69 6.87
C ALA A 3 3.49 -13.72 7.00
N ALA A 4 4.67 -14.22 7.35
CA ALA A 4 5.89 -13.42 7.49
C ALA A 4 6.39 -12.88 6.14
N SER A 5 6.28 -13.66 5.07
CA SER A 5 6.63 -13.20 3.72
C SER A 5 5.69 -12.09 3.23
N VAL A 6 4.39 -12.20 3.52
CA VAL A 6 3.41 -11.16 3.17
C VAL A 6 3.65 -9.87 3.96
N VAL A 7 3.97 -9.96 5.25
CA VAL A 7 4.32 -8.79 6.07
C VAL A 7 5.56 -8.10 5.51
N SER A 8 6.60 -8.87 5.16
CA SER A 8 7.82 -8.34 4.54
C SER A 8 7.54 -7.67 3.18
N ASP A 9 6.64 -8.23 2.37
CA ASP A 9 6.21 -7.61 1.11
C ASP A 9 5.52 -6.26 1.32
N PHE A 10 4.62 -6.14 2.30
CA PHE A 10 3.97 -4.86 2.63
C PHE A 10 4.95 -3.83 3.19
N GLU A 11 5.91 -4.25 4.02
CA GLU A 11 6.97 -3.37 4.52
C GLU A 11 7.85 -2.85 3.38
N ARG A 12 8.23 -3.71 2.44
CA ARG A 12 9.01 -3.31 1.27
C ARG A 12 8.25 -2.31 0.41
N ILE A 13 6.96 -2.54 0.14
CA ILE A 13 6.09 -1.60 -0.59
C ILE A 13 6.06 -0.23 0.12
N ARG A 14 5.86 -0.22 1.45
CA ARG A 14 5.84 1.01 2.24
C ARG A 14 7.16 1.77 2.16
N LEU A 15 8.30 1.09 2.29
CA LEU A 15 9.61 1.72 2.21
C LEU A 15 9.90 2.28 0.81
N THR A 16 9.57 1.54 -0.25
CA THR A 16 9.74 2.01 -1.64
C THR A 16 8.93 3.27 -1.92
N LEU A 17 7.68 3.35 -1.45
CA LEU A 17 6.85 4.55 -1.56
C LEU A 17 7.45 5.75 -0.82
N ILE A 18 7.92 5.53 0.41
CA ILE A 18 8.59 6.58 1.18
C ILE A 18 9.84 7.06 0.45
N GLU A 19 10.67 6.16 -0.07
CA GLU A 19 11.86 6.52 -0.83
C GLU A 19 11.53 7.32 -2.10
N GLN A 20 10.51 6.93 -2.86
CA GLN A 20 10.06 7.66 -4.05
C GLN A 20 9.60 9.08 -3.70
N LEU A 21 8.84 9.23 -2.61
CA LEU A 21 8.36 10.53 -2.13
C LEU A 21 9.50 11.40 -1.59
N CYS A 22 10.50 10.80 -0.92
CA CYS A 22 11.68 11.51 -0.42
C CYS A 22 12.65 11.94 -1.52
N LYS A 23 12.76 11.17 -2.61
CA LYS A 23 13.65 11.47 -3.74
C LYS A 23 13.31 12.77 -4.47
N GLN A 24 12.11 13.31 -4.31
CA GLN A 24 11.71 14.58 -4.93
C GLN A 24 12.38 15.81 -4.32
N GLY A 25 13.02 15.70 -3.14
CA GLY A 25 13.74 16.80 -2.49
C GLY A 25 12.82 17.94 -2.02
N GLY A 26 13.24 18.67 -0.98
CA GLY A 26 12.60 19.93 -0.57
C GLY A 26 11.51 19.85 0.50
N GLN A 27 10.92 18.68 0.81
CA GLN A 27 9.95 18.55 1.91
C GLN A 27 10.23 17.36 2.84
N PRO A 28 9.92 17.48 4.15
CA PRO A 28 9.99 16.35 5.06
C PRO A 28 9.14 15.17 4.56
N PRO A 29 9.58 13.91 4.74
CA PRO A 29 8.90 12.72 4.20
C PRO A 29 7.40 12.66 4.53
N LEU A 30 7.03 13.06 5.76
CA LEU A 30 5.64 13.09 6.20
C LEU A 30 4.79 14.11 5.41
N VAL A 31 5.37 15.24 5.04
CA VAL A 31 4.68 16.28 4.27
C VAL A 31 4.49 15.81 2.82
N ALA A 32 5.52 15.20 2.22
CA ALA A 32 5.43 14.60 0.89
C ALA A 32 4.36 13.49 0.84
N VAL A 33 4.29 12.62 1.86
CA VAL A 33 3.23 11.60 1.99
C VAL A 33 1.85 12.24 2.12
N LYS A 34 1.68 13.25 2.98
CA LYS A 34 0.39 13.94 3.13
C LYS A 34 -0.06 14.64 1.84
N SER A 35 0.87 15.29 1.15
CA SER A 35 0.62 15.92 -0.14
C SER A 35 0.19 14.89 -1.17
N TRP A 36 0.92 13.78 -1.29
CA TRP A 36 0.57 12.69 -2.20
C TRP A 36 -0.80 12.08 -1.86
N LEU A 37 -1.10 11.84 -0.58
CA LEU A 37 -2.40 11.35 -0.14
C LEU A 37 -3.54 12.29 -0.52
N SER A 38 -3.31 13.61 -0.47
CA SER A 38 -4.31 14.60 -0.90
C SER A 38 -4.49 14.69 -2.41
N THR A 39 -3.45 14.45 -3.21
CA THR A 39 -3.55 14.47 -4.68
C THR A 39 -4.11 13.15 -5.24
N GLU A 40 -3.87 12.04 -4.54
CA GLU A 40 -4.25 10.68 -4.94
C GLU A 40 -5.43 10.13 -4.13
N GLU A 41 -6.27 10.98 -3.56
CA GLU A 41 -7.37 10.59 -2.67
C GLU A 41 -8.25 9.47 -3.26
N ALA A 42 -8.60 9.57 -4.54
CA ALA A 42 -9.37 8.55 -5.24
C ALA A 42 -8.65 7.20 -5.34
N THR A 43 -7.33 7.21 -5.52
CA THR A 43 -6.49 6.01 -5.54
C THR A 43 -6.39 5.40 -4.13
N VAL A 44 -6.21 6.22 -3.10
CA VAL A 44 -6.19 5.81 -1.69
C VAL A 44 -7.51 5.17 -1.28
N LEU A 45 -8.65 5.79 -1.61
CA LEU A 45 -9.98 5.23 -1.31
C LEU A 45 -10.21 3.88 -1.98
N ARG A 46 -9.72 3.69 -3.21
CA ARG A 46 -9.78 2.40 -3.92
C ARG A 46 -8.94 1.33 -3.22
N VAL A 47 -7.74 1.67 -2.76
CA VAL A 47 -6.89 0.76 -1.97
C VAL A 47 -7.59 0.38 -0.65
N LEU A 48 -8.14 1.36 0.07
CA LEU A 48 -8.86 1.13 1.33
C LEU A 48 -10.08 0.22 1.14
N ALA A 49 -10.83 0.39 0.05
CA ALA A 49 -11.97 -0.47 -0.29
C ALA A 49 -11.53 -1.93 -0.51
N LYS A 50 -10.42 -2.16 -1.24
CA LYS A 50 -9.86 -3.50 -1.45
C LYS A 50 -9.41 -4.16 -0.15
N VAL A 51 -8.73 -3.40 0.72
CA VAL A 51 -8.32 -3.88 2.06
C VAL A 51 -9.54 -4.25 2.90
N LYS A 52 -10.57 -3.40 2.91
CA LYS A 52 -11.83 -3.66 3.63
C LYS A 52 -12.52 -4.93 3.13
N ALA A 53 -12.59 -5.12 1.82
CA ALA A 53 -13.20 -6.32 1.21
C ALA A 53 -12.45 -7.61 1.61
N VAL A 54 -11.11 -7.57 1.60
CA VAL A 54 -10.32 -8.73 2.03
C VAL A 54 -10.52 -9.04 3.51
N ARG A 55 -10.52 -8.01 4.38
CA ARG A 55 -10.78 -8.18 5.82
C ARG A 55 -12.16 -8.78 6.10
N ALA A 56 -13.18 -8.38 5.34
CA ALA A 56 -14.53 -8.91 5.48
C ALA A 56 -14.67 -10.36 4.96
N SER A 57 -13.71 -10.84 4.15
CA SER A 57 -13.74 -12.18 3.59
C SER A 57 -13.07 -13.19 4.53
N GLU A 58 -13.74 -13.60 5.59
CA GLU A 58 -13.23 -14.66 6.47
C GLU A 58 -13.33 -16.06 5.82
N PRO A 59 -12.31 -16.94 5.95
CA PRO A 59 -10.99 -16.65 6.51
C PRO A 59 -10.12 -15.83 5.54
N VAL A 60 -9.32 -14.92 6.08
CA VAL A 60 -8.29 -14.20 5.32
C VAL A 60 -7.12 -15.16 5.08
N THR A 61 -6.91 -15.55 3.83
CA THR A 61 -5.86 -16.48 3.44
C THR A 61 -4.66 -15.76 2.83
N THR A 62 -3.49 -16.40 2.85
CA THR A 62 -2.28 -15.89 2.17
C THR A 62 -2.56 -15.55 0.70
N ALA A 63 -3.29 -16.40 -0.02
CA ALA A 63 -3.61 -16.17 -1.43
C ALA A 63 -4.41 -14.87 -1.64
N LYS A 64 -5.37 -14.56 -0.75
CA LYS A 64 -6.13 -13.30 -0.79
C LYS A 64 -5.23 -12.10 -0.51
N LEU A 65 -4.28 -12.22 0.41
CA LEU A 65 -3.32 -11.15 0.71
C LEU A 65 -2.33 -10.93 -0.45
N THR A 66 -1.83 -11.99 -1.08
CA THR A 66 -0.99 -11.89 -2.28
C THR A 66 -1.75 -11.24 -3.44
N HIS A 67 -3.01 -11.65 -3.66
CA HIS A 67 -3.85 -11.04 -4.67
C HIS A 67 -4.11 -9.55 -4.39
N LEU A 68 -4.39 -9.19 -3.13
CA LEU A 68 -4.52 -7.81 -2.69
C LEU A 68 -3.24 -7.01 -2.96
N ALA A 69 -2.08 -7.52 -2.58
CA ALA A 69 -0.79 -6.86 -2.79
C ALA A 69 -0.55 -6.58 -4.28
N ASN A 70 -0.85 -7.54 -5.16
CA ASN A 70 -0.76 -7.34 -6.61
C ASN A 70 -1.74 -6.28 -7.12
N GLN A 71 -2.99 -6.30 -6.67
CA GLN A 71 -3.97 -5.27 -7.03
C GLN A 71 -3.55 -3.87 -6.57
N VAL A 72 -2.95 -3.76 -5.38
CA VAL A 72 -2.48 -2.49 -4.83
C VAL A 72 -1.25 -1.99 -5.60
N ARG A 73 -0.28 -2.85 -5.94
CA ARG A 73 0.86 -2.47 -6.80
C ARG A 73 0.39 -1.86 -8.12
N LEU A 74 -0.54 -2.52 -8.82
CA LEU A 74 -1.09 -2.02 -10.09
C LEU A 74 -1.81 -0.67 -9.97
N LEU A 75 -2.40 -0.38 -8.81
CA LEU A 75 -3.07 0.90 -8.56
C LEU A 75 -2.10 2.04 -8.26
N LEU A 76 -0.93 1.74 -7.72
CA LEU A 76 0.04 2.73 -7.27
C LEU A 76 1.10 3.07 -8.33
N GLY A 77 1.23 2.26 -9.39
CA GLY A 77 2.20 2.46 -10.48
C GLY A 77 3.53 1.81 -10.20
#